data_AF-A0A9D2DV21-F1
#
_entry.id   AF-A0A9D2DV21-F1
#
_cell.length_a   1.000
_cell.length_b   1.000
_cell.length_c   1.000
_cell.angle_alpha   90.00
_cell.angle_beta   90.00
_cell.angle_gamma   90.00
#
_symmetry.space_group_name_H-M   'P 1'
#
loop_
_entity.id
_entity.type
_entity.pdbx_description
1 polymer ?
#
loop_
_entity_poly.entity_id
_entity_poly.type
_entity_poly.pdbx_seq_one_letter_code
_entity_poly.pdbx_strand_id
1 'polypeptide(L)'
;MNKEYRDQIKFDLETEDEDFYNYTYQEEHRILDMVRMGNLEEAVRLSDEMDFHVAKLASNEITHWRNVATVAVTLCTRAAIEGGLKPSLAYHISDYYIIKASEARDRESILSCRTNAIRELTKRVQEIRKKGHTSIYVERCRDYVEQHYREKIYLDYIAKNLGISGSYLSRLFKKETGIEQNRCAMACQGCGIAIFCFL
;
A
#
# COMPACT_ATOMS: atom_id res chain seq x y z
N MET A 1 -30.02 5.66 28.74
CA MET A 1 -28.61 6.02 29.03
C MET A 1 -28.58 7.53 29.13
N ASN A 2 -28.31 8.09 30.31
CA ASN A 2 -28.61 9.50 30.58
C ASN A 2 -27.62 10.43 29.83
N LYS A 3 -28.15 11.51 29.25
CA LYS A 3 -27.44 12.39 28.30
C LYS A 3 -26.27 13.12 28.98
N GLU A 4 -26.46 13.54 30.22
CA GLU A 4 -25.42 14.16 31.07
C GLU A 4 -24.23 13.24 31.34
N TYR A 5 -24.42 11.92 31.44
CA TYR A 5 -23.33 10.97 31.68
C TYR A 5 -22.41 10.79 30.44
N ARG A 6 -22.94 11.00 29.23
CA ARG A 6 -22.16 11.00 27.98
C ARG A 6 -21.47 12.34 27.74
N ASP A 7 -22.10 13.43 28.19
CA ASP A 7 -21.55 14.77 28.04
C ASP A 7 -20.39 15.02 29.04
N GLN A 8 -20.44 14.40 30.22
CA GLN A 8 -19.32 14.37 31.20
C GLN A 8 -18.09 13.59 30.67
N ILE A 9 -18.30 12.43 30.04
CA ILE A 9 -17.21 11.62 29.40
C ILE A 9 -16.53 12.40 28.25
N LYS A 10 -17.23 13.36 27.67
CA LYS A 10 -16.79 14.14 26.51
C LYS A 10 -16.02 15.42 26.91
N PHE A 11 -16.13 15.85 28.16
CA PHE A 11 -15.50 17.05 28.70
C PHE A 11 -14.18 16.70 29.40
N ASP A 12 -14.11 15.59 30.16
CA ASP A 12 -12.91 15.16 30.91
C ASP A 12 -11.78 14.51 30.05
N LEU A 13 -11.87 14.50 28.72
CA LEU A 13 -10.79 14.10 27.79
C LEU A 13 -9.75 15.23 27.63
N GLU A 14 -9.52 15.98 28.70
CA GLU A 14 -8.98 17.33 28.73
C GLU A 14 -7.43 17.36 28.80
N THR A 15 -6.82 17.90 27.74
CA THR A 15 -5.62 18.76 27.71
C THR A 15 -4.22 18.21 28.07
N GLU A 16 -4.03 17.20 28.91
CA GLU A 16 -2.69 16.63 29.19
C GLU A 16 -2.26 15.52 28.19
N ASP A 17 -3.25 14.94 27.52
CA ASP A 17 -3.11 13.85 26.55
C ASP A 17 -2.74 14.33 25.13
N GLU A 18 -2.87 15.63 24.85
CA GLU A 18 -2.75 16.18 23.50
C GLU A 18 -1.32 16.02 22.94
N ASP A 19 -0.30 16.25 23.76
CA ASP A 19 1.10 16.09 23.36
C ASP A 19 1.48 14.62 23.14
N PHE A 20 0.95 13.70 23.96
CA PHE A 20 1.17 12.26 23.79
C PHE A 20 0.50 11.73 22.51
N TYR A 21 -0.73 12.18 22.23
CA TYR A 21 -1.43 11.82 21.00
C TYR A 21 -0.80 12.48 19.76
N ASN A 22 -0.34 13.73 19.87
CA ASN A 22 0.40 14.41 18.81
C ASN A 22 1.72 13.70 18.49
N TYR A 23 2.47 13.28 19.52
CA TYR A 23 3.68 12.49 19.36
C TYR A 23 3.39 11.14 18.69
N THR A 24 2.40 10.40 19.19
CA THR A 24 1.98 9.11 18.62
C THR A 24 1.57 9.23 17.16
N TYR A 25 0.83 10.30 16.82
CA TYR A 25 0.43 10.59 15.44
C TYR A 25 1.63 10.90 14.54
N GLN A 26 2.60 11.67 15.02
CA GLN A 26 3.83 11.97 14.27
C GLN A 26 4.66 10.71 14.02
N GLU A 27 4.85 9.86 15.04
CA GLU A 27 5.58 8.60 14.90
C GLU A 27 4.88 7.64 13.94
N GLU A 28 3.54 7.55 14.02
CA GLU A 28 2.74 6.79 13.05
C GLU A 28 3.02 7.29 11.62
N HIS A 29 2.97 8.61 11.38
CA HIS A 29 3.22 9.18 10.06
C HIS A 29 4.62 8.83 9.52
N ARG A 30 5.64 8.85 10.39
CA ARG A 30 7.01 8.46 10.01
C ARG A 30 7.08 7.01 9.54
N ILE A 31 6.44 6.08 10.24
CA ILE A 31 6.37 4.68 9.79
C ILE A 31 5.72 4.61 8.41
N LEU A 32 4.56 5.26 8.25
CA LEU A 32 3.82 5.24 6.99
C LEU A 32 4.64 5.82 5.84
N ASP A 33 5.41 6.88 6.08
CA ASP A 33 6.33 7.44 5.09
C ASP A 33 7.44 6.45 4.72
N MET A 34 8.00 5.74 5.69
CA MET A 34 9.00 4.70 5.39
C MET A 34 8.40 3.57 4.55
N VAL A 35 7.15 3.15 4.84
CA VAL A 35 6.42 2.17 4.02
C VAL A 35 6.17 2.70 2.60
N ARG A 36 5.63 3.92 2.46
CA ARG A 36 5.41 4.61 1.16
C ARG A 36 6.70 4.70 0.36
N MET A 37 7.81 4.93 1.05
CA MET A 37 9.11 5.09 0.43
C MET A 37 9.82 3.76 0.17
N GLY A 38 9.31 2.62 0.63
CA GLY A 38 9.99 1.33 0.51
C GLY A 38 11.27 1.24 1.36
N ASN A 39 11.36 2.03 2.44
CA ASN A 39 12.47 1.95 3.38
C ASN A 39 12.19 0.87 4.43
N LEU A 40 12.57 -0.36 4.09
CA LEU A 40 12.28 -1.56 4.87
C LEU A 40 12.87 -1.53 6.28
N GLU A 41 14.15 -1.19 6.40
CA GLU A 41 14.88 -1.24 7.67
C GLU A 41 14.28 -0.26 8.67
N GLU A 42 14.04 0.97 8.21
CA GLU A 42 13.51 2.03 9.06
C GLU A 42 12.04 1.82 9.43
N ALA A 43 11.21 1.32 8.51
CA ALA A 43 9.81 1.01 8.81
C ALA A 43 9.67 -0.03 9.93
N VAL A 44 10.53 -1.05 9.95
CA VAL A 44 10.54 -2.07 11.01
C VAL A 44 11.07 -1.50 12.32
N ARG A 45 12.19 -0.79 12.28
CA ARG A 45 12.81 -0.19 13.47
C ARG A 45 11.83 0.73 14.20
N LEU A 46 11.21 1.65 13.47
CA LEU A 46 10.24 2.59 14.03
C LEU A 46 8.98 1.87 14.56
N SER A 47 8.51 0.82 13.87
CA SER A 47 7.38 0.02 14.34
C SER A 47 7.67 -0.70 15.66
N ASP A 48 8.89 -1.16 15.89
CA ASP A 48 9.27 -1.82 17.13
C ASP A 48 9.48 -0.79 18.26
N GLU A 49 9.97 0.42 17.95
CA GLU A 49 10.08 1.53 18.91
C GLU A 49 8.72 2.05 19.37
N MET A 50 7.71 2.07 18.48
CA MET A 50 6.36 2.50 18.86
C MET A 50 5.71 1.60 19.92
N ASP A 51 6.09 0.32 20.04
CA ASP A 51 5.49 -0.61 21.01
C ASP A 51 5.64 -0.17 22.48
N PHE A 52 6.60 0.69 22.77
CA PHE A 52 6.81 1.26 24.12
C PHE A 52 5.86 2.42 24.45
N HIS A 53 5.21 3.00 23.43
CA HIS A 53 4.37 4.19 23.54
C HIS A 53 2.92 3.96 23.10
N VAL A 54 2.52 2.69 22.91
CA VAL A 54 1.16 2.36 22.46
C VAL A 54 0.15 2.52 23.60
N ALA A 55 -0.92 3.28 23.33
CA ALA A 55 -2.05 3.42 24.24
C ALA A 55 -2.80 2.08 24.43
N LYS A 56 -3.36 1.86 25.64
CA LYS A 56 -4.04 0.60 25.98
C LYS A 56 -5.39 0.48 25.24
N LEU A 57 -5.42 -0.34 24.19
CA LEU A 57 -6.61 -0.57 23.35
C LEU A 57 -7.58 -1.66 23.86
N ALA A 58 -7.20 -2.44 24.87
CA ALA A 58 -8.07 -3.44 25.49
C ALA A 58 -7.61 -3.79 26.91
N SER A 59 -8.52 -4.34 27.72
CA SER A 59 -8.19 -4.86 29.05
C SER A 59 -7.40 -6.17 29.00
N ASN A 60 -7.69 -7.04 28.04
CA ASN A 60 -6.97 -8.29 27.78
C ASN A 60 -5.73 -8.04 26.92
N GLU A 61 -4.57 -8.53 27.36
CA GLU A 61 -3.28 -8.30 26.68
C GLU A 61 -3.25 -8.86 25.25
N ILE A 62 -3.74 -10.08 25.03
CA ILE A 62 -3.79 -10.69 23.70
C ILE A 62 -4.69 -9.90 22.76
N THR A 63 -5.88 -9.51 23.23
CA THR A 63 -6.80 -8.66 22.46
C THR A 63 -6.19 -7.29 22.17
N HIS A 64 -5.47 -6.71 23.14
CA HIS A 64 -4.78 -5.44 22.96
C HIS A 64 -3.77 -5.53 21.81
N TRP A 65 -2.86 -6.51 21.84
CA TRP A 65 -1.86 -6.67 20.80
C TRP A 65 -2.45 -7.03 19.43
N ARG A 66 -3.56 -7.79 19.40
CA ARG A 66 -4.30 -8.03 18.15
C ARG A 66 -4.83 -6.73 17.57
N ASN A 67 -5.47 -5.88 18.38
CA ASN A 67 -5.98 -4.59 17.94
C ASN A 67 -4.86 -3.69 17.40
N VAL A 68 -3.74 -3.62 18.12
CA VAL A 68 -2.55 -2.85 17.71
C VAL A 68 -2.01 -3.37 16.37
N ALA A 69 -1.84 -4.69 16.23
CA ALA A 69 -1.40 -5.31 14.99
C ALA A 69 -2.37 -5.01 13.82
N THR A 70 -3.68 -5.15 14.04
CA THR A 70 -4.69 -4.86 13.02
C THR A 70 -4.62 -3.41 12.55
N VAL A 71 -4.52 -2.44 13.46
CA VAL A 71 -4.40 -1.01 13.12
C VAL A 71 -3.11 -0.77 12.32
N ALA A 72 -1.97 -1.23 12.82
CA ALA A 72 -0.68 -1.05 12.16
C ALA A 72 -0.65 -1.64 10.74
N VAL A 73 -1.13 -2.88 10.57
CA VAL A 73 -1.19 -3.54 9.26
C VAL A 73 -2.14 -2.79 8.32
N THR A 74 -3.29 -2.34 8.81
CA THR A 74 -4.27 -1.60 7.98
C THR A 74 -3.69 -0.30 7.46
N LEU A 75 -3.02 0.48 8.31
CA LEU A 75 -2.41 1.75 7.92
C LEU A 75 -1.24 1.54 6.97
N CYS A 76 -0.36 0.58 7.27
CA CYS A 76 0.76 0.24 6.39
C CYS A 76 0.28 -0.26 5.03
N THR A 77 -0.84 -0.98 4.95
CA THR A 77 -1.46 -1.37 3.67
C THR A 77 -1.84 -0.15 2.84
N ARG A 78 -2.44 0.89 3.45
CA ARG A 78 -2.78 2.14 2.74
C ARG A 78 -1.53 2.88 2.28
N ALA A 79 -0.54 3.00 3.15
CA ALA A 79 0.76 3.60 2.82
C ALA A 79 1.47 2.84 1.68
N ALA A 80 1.39 1.51 1.64
CA ALA A 80 1.97 0.72 0.57
C ALA A 80 1.26 0.95 -0.77
N ILE A 81 -0.06 1.08 -0.76
CA ILE A 81 -0.85 1.45 -1.96
C ILE A 81 -0.45 2.82 -2.47
N GLU A 82 -0.31 3.80 -1.57
CA GLU A 82 0.19 5.15 -1.90
C GLU A 82 1.63 5.12 -2.44
N GLY A 83 2.44 4.15 -2.01
CA GLY A 83 3.77 3.84 -2.55
C GLY A 83 3.78 3.14 -3.91
N GLY A 84 2.62 2.87 -4.52
CA GLY A 84 2.47 2.28 -5.84
C GLY A 84 2.15 0.77 -5.84
N LEU A 85 1.98 0.14 -4.67
CA LEU A 85 1.57 -1.26 -4.61
C LEU A 85 0.12 -1.41 -5.09
N LYS A 86 -0.15 -2.38 -5.98
CA LYS A 86 -1.51 -2.67 -6.45
C LYS A 86 -2.43 -2.99 -5.27
N PRO A 87 -3.63 -2.36 -5.15
CA PRO A 87 -4.54 -2.57 -4.02
C PRO A 87 -4.91 -4.03 -3.77
N SER A 88 -5.17 -4.82 -4.82
CA SER A 88 -5.52 -6.23 -4.69
C SER A 88 -4.45 -7.04 -3.95
N LEU A 89 -3.19 -6.83 -4.29
CA LEU A 89 -2.07 -7.50 -3.64
C LEU A 89 -1.87 -6.98 -2.21
N ALA A 90 -2.00 -5.66 -2.00
CA ALA A 90 -1.85 -5.05 -0.68
C ALA A 90 -2.90 -5.61 0.30
N TYR A 91 -4.17 -5.70 -0.12
CA TYR A 91 -5.24 -6.29 0.70
C TYR A 91 -5.03 -7.78 0.96
N HIS A 92 -4.61 -8.58 -0.03
CA HIS A 92 -4.28 -9.98 0.22
C HIS A 92 -3.19 -10.17 1.28
N ILE A 93 -2.14 -9.33 1.25
CA ILE A 93 -1.09 -9.36 2.28
C ILE A 93 -1.68 -8.98 3.65
N SER A 94 -2.47 -7.91 3.68
CA SER A 94 -3.16 -7.43 4.89
C SER A 94 -4.01 -8.53 5.53
N ASP A 95 -4.92 -9.12 4.76
CA ASP A 95 -5.87 -10.13 5.24
C ASP A 95 -5.14 -11.36 5.78
N TYR A 96 -4.13 -11.84 5.06
CA TYR A 96 -3.33 -12.98 5.49
C TYR A 96 -2.71 -12.76 6.88
N TYR A 97 -2.05 -11.61 7.10
CA TYR A 97 -1.39 -11.36 8.38
C TYR A 97 -2.35 -10.97 9.50
N ILE A 98 -3.47 -10.29 9.21
CA ILE A 98 -4.50 -9.99 10.21
C ILE A 98 -5.14 -11.29 10.71
N ILE A 99 -5.51 -12.20 9.80
CA ILE A 99 -6.05 -13.52 10.17
C ILE A 99 -5.03 -14.29 11.01
N LYS A 100 -3.78 -14.36 10.56
CA LYS A 100 -2.70 -15.06 11.30
C LYS A 100 -2.47 -14.48 12.69
N ALA A 101 -2.49 -13.15 12.84
CA ALA A 101 -2.39 -12.48 14.13
C ALA A 101 -3.61 -12.75 15.03
N SER A 102 -4.80 -12.88 14.45
CA SER A 102 -6.02 -13.21 15.20
C SER A 102 -6.00 -14.62 15.77
N GLU A 103 -5.31 -15.56 15.12
CA GLU A 103 -5.18 -16.96 15.54
C GLU A 103 -4.01 -17.21 16.51
N ALA A 104 -3.04 -16.28 16.56
CA ALA A 104 -1.88 -16.36 17.44
C ALA A 104 -2.28 -16.35 18.94
N ARG A 105 -1.55 -17.09 19.77
CA ARG A 105 -1.90 -17.33 21.19
C ARG A 105 -1.07 -16.54 22.19
N ASP A 106 -0.05 -15.86 21.73
CA ASP A 106 0.91 -15.12 22.53
C ASP A 106 1.30 -13.81 21.83
N ARG A 107 1.83 -12.88 22.64
CA ARG A 107 2.24 -11.55 22.18
C ARG A 107 3.30 -11.61 21.08
N GLU A 108 4.33 -12.45 21.26
CA GLU A 108 5.47 -12.50 20.34
C GLU A 108 5.04 -12.96 18.94
N SER A 109 4.15 -13.95 18.87
CA SER A 109 3.56 -14.42 17.63
C SER A 109 2.72 -13.35 16.93
N ILE A 110 1.96 -12.54 17.69
CA ILE A 110 1.16 -11.43 17.14
C ILE A 110 2.08 -10.34 16.57
N LEU A 111 3.09 -9.92 17.34
CA LEU A 111 4.07 -8.93 16.92
C LEU A 111 4.85 -9.40 15.70
N SER A 112 5.26 -10.67 15.67
CA SER A 112 5.90 -11.28 14.50
C SER A 112 4.99 -11.22 13.26
N CYS A 113 3.69 -11.45 13.39
CA CYS A 113 2.75 -11.30 12.27
C CYS A 113 2.70 -9.86 11.75
N ARG A 114 2.59 -8.87 12.66
CA ARG A 114 2.62 -7.45 12.30
C ARG A 114 3.92 -7.08 11.58
N THR A 115 5.07 -7.40 12.18
CA THR A 115 6.38 -7.05 11.64
C THR A 115 6.59 -7.70 10.26
N ASN A 116 6.17 -8.95 10.08
CA ASN A 116 6.24 -9.60 8.78
C ASN A 116 5.32 -8.96 7.73
N ALA A 117 4.13 -8.49 8.12
CA ALA A 117 3.25 -7.75 7.22
C ALA A 117 3.87 -6.44 6.75
N ILE A 118 4.38 -5.62 7.68
CA ILE A 118 5.06 -4.35 7.39
C ILE A 118 6.25 -4.60 6.47
N ARG A 119 7.04 -5.64 6.76
CA ARG A 119 8.18 -6.03 5.93
C ARG A 119 7.78 -6.39 4.52
N GLU A 120 6.78 -7.24 4.35
CA GLU A 120 6.34 -7.68 3.02
C GLU A 120 5.79 -6.51 2.21
N LEU A 121 4.91 -5.69 2.80
CA LEU A 121 4.36 -4.50 2.16
C LEU A 121 5.46 -3.53 1.70
N THR A 122 6.38 -3.18 2.62
CA THR A 122 7.46 -2.23 2.35
C THR A 122 8.45 -2.77 1.32
N LYS A 123 8.76 -4.07 1.37
CA LYS A 123 9.63 -4.71 0.39
C LYS A 123 9.02 -4.66 -1.02
N ARG A 124 7.72 -4.91 -1.17
CA ARG A 124 7.04 -4.80 -2.48
C ARG A 124 7.10 -3.37 -3.03
N VAL A 125 6.88 -2.36 -2.17
CA VAL A 125 7.05 -0.96 -2.55
C VAL A 125 8.50 -0.67 -2.96
N GLN A 126 9.47 -1.14 -2.17
CA GLN A 126 10.89 -0.99 -2.48
C GLN A 126 11.24 -1.58 -3.85
N GLU A 127 10.73 -2.77 -4.18
CA GLU A 127 10.93 -3.43 -5.47
C GLU A 127 10.32 -2.63 -6.63
N ILE A 128 9.14 -2.05 -6.43
CA ILE A 128 8.49 -1.17 -7.41
C ILE A 128 9.39 0.06 -7.67
N ARG A 129 9.90 0.70 -6.61
CA ARG A 129 10.77 1.88 -6.73
C ARG A 129 12.13 1.55 -7.35
N LYS A 130 12.73 0.40 -7.00
CA LYS A 130 14.00 -0.08 -7.57
C LYS A 130 13.92 -0.38 -9.06
N LYS A 131 12.75 -0.79 -9.56
CA LYS A 131 12.49 -0.98 -11.00
C LYS A 131 12.45 0.35 -11.78
N GLY A 132 12.66 1.47 -11.10
CA GLY A 132 12.56 2.82 -11.65
C GLY A 132 11.11 3.28 -11.68
N HIS A 133 10.89 4.59 -11.57
CA HIS A 133 9.59 5.17 -11.91
C HIS A 133 9.25 4.75 -13.34
N THR A 134 8.42 3.71 -13.48
CA THR A 134 7.64 3.56 -14.70
C THR A 134 6.84 4.83 -14.76
N SER A 135 6.98 5.59 -15.84
CA SER A 135 6.23 6.81 -16.01
C SER A 135 4.77 6.53 -15.71
N ILE A 136 4.12 7.41 -14.94
CA ILE A 136 2.69 7.31 -14.65
C ILE A 136 1.86 7.10 -15.94
N TYR A 137 2.35 7.59 -17.07
CA TYR A 137 1.73 7.37 -18.38
C TYR A 137 1.88 5.94 -18.90
N VAL A 138 3.00 5.25 -18.63
CA VAL A 138 3.22 3.84 -18.99
C VAL A 138 2.45 2.92 -18.05
N GLU A 139 2.36 3.23 -16.76
CA GLU A 139 1.50 2.49 -15.82
C GLU A 139 0.02 2.64 -16.19
N ARG A 140 -0.47 3.86 -16.37
CA ARG A 140 -1.87 4.09 -16.80
C ARG A 140 -2.17 3.50 -18.17
N CYS A 141 -1.19 3.47 -19.08
CA CYS A 141 -1.33 2.76 -20.35
C CYS A 141 -1.46 1.25 -20.12
N ARG A 142 -0.69 0.65 -19.22
CA ARG A 142 -0.82 -0.78 -18.85
C ARG A 142 -2.17 -1.07 -18.22
N ASP A 143 -2.62 -0.24 -17.28
CA ASP A 143 -3.92 -0.40 -16.62
C ASP A 143 -5.08 -0.28 -17.63
N TYR A 144 -5.00 0.66 -18.57
CA TYR A 144 -6.00 0.81 -19.64
C TYR A 144 -6.08 -0.45 -20.51
N VAL A 145 -4.92 -0.98 -20.91
CA VAL A 145 -4.83 -2.22 -21.70
C VAL A 145 -5.35 -3.41 -20.92
N GLU A 146 -5.03 -3.52 -19.62
CA GLU A 146 -5.51 -4.59 -18.74
C GLU A 146 -7.04 -4.55 -18.57
N GLN A 147 -7.65 -3.36 -18.58
CA GLN A 147 -9.11 -3.22 -18.48
C GLN A 147 -9.84 -3.47 -19.82
N HIS A 148 -9.20 -3.18 -20.96
CA HIS A 148 -9.82 -3.20 -22.30
C HIS A 148 -9.26 -4.28 -23.22
N TYR A 149 -8.51 -5.27 -22.70
CA TYR A 149 -7.80 -6.29 -23.49
C TYR A 149 -8.67 -7.14 -24.42
N ARG A 150 -10.00 -7.13 -24.25
CA ARG A 150 -10.98 -7.84 -25.10
C ARG A 150 -11.46 -7.00 -26.29
N GLU A 151 -11.11 -5.72 -26.32
CA GLU A 151 -11.52 -4.76 -27.34
C GLU A 151 -10.37 -4.45 -28.30
N LYS A 152 -10.68 -3.88 -29.47
CA LYS A 152 -9.64 -3.33 -30.35
C LYS A 152 -9.12 -2.03 -29.73
N ILE A 153 -7.89 -2.05 -29.25
CA ILE A 153 -7.26 -0.89 -28.62
C ILE A 153 -6.32 -0.19 -29.62
N TYR A 154 -6.49 1.12 -29.80
CA TYR A 154 -5.56 1.93 -30.58
C TYR A 154 -4.78 2.89 -29.68
N LEU A 155 -3.48 3.04 -29.96
CA LEU A 155 -2.58 3.89 -29.18
C LEU A 155 -3.07 5.34 -29.10
N ASP A 156 -3.62 5.87 -30.19
CA ASP A 156 -4.11 7.25 -30.23
C ASP A 156 -5.29 7.46 -29.28
N TYR A 157 -6.13 6.44 -29.06
CA TYR A 157 -7.20 6.52 -28.05
C TYR A 157 -6.64 6.48 -26.63
N ILE A 158 -5.64 5.65 -26.34
CA ILE A 158 -5.00 5.64 -25.02
C ILE A 158 -4.31 6.99 -24.77
N ALA A 159 -3.52 7.47 -25.72
CA ALA A 159 -2.79 8.73 -25.60
C ALA A 159 -3.74 9.91 -25.39
N LYS A 160 -4.86 9.94 -26.12
CA LYS A 160 -5.93 10.93 -25.95
C LYS A 160 -6.59 10.85 -24.57
N ASN A 161 -6.88 9.65 -24.06
CA ASN A 161 -7.40 9.46 -22.70
C ASN A 161 -6.40 9.89 -21.62
N LEU A 162 -5.10 9.72 -21.89
CA LEU A 162 -4.01 10.13 -20.98
C LEU A 162 -3.59 11.60 -21.14
N GLY A 163 -4.17 12.35 -22.08
CA GLY A 163 -3.87 13.75 -22.33
C GLY A 163 -2.48 14.02 -22.91
N ILE A 164 -1.89 13.05 -23.62
CA ILE A 164 -0.54 13.15 -24.21
C ILE A 164 -0.56 12.75 -25.69
N SER A 165 0.52 13.07 -26.41
CA SER A 165 0.62 12.65 -27.81
C SER A 165 0.97 11.16 -27.94
N GLY A 166 0.41 10.50 -28.95
CA GLY A 166 0.70 9.09 -29.26
C GLY A 166 2.20 8.84 -29.46
N SER A 167 2.93 9.79 -30.04
CA SER A 167 4.39 9.75 -30.24
C SER A 167 5.19 9.95 -28.95
N TYR A 168 4.66 10.66 -27.95
CA TYR A 168 5.30 10.78 -26.64
C TYR A 168 5.09 9.51 -25.81
N LEU A 169 3.84 9.04 -25.69
CA LEU A 169 3.50 7.78 -25.03
C LEU A 169 4.32 6.62 -25.61
N SER A 170 4.38 6.60 -26.93
CA SER A 170 5.26 5.77 -27.73
C SER A 170 6.71 5.69 -27.21
N ARG A 171 7.44 6.82 -27.29
CA ARG A 171 8.86 6.86 -26.94
C ARG A 171 9.09 6.45 -25.49
N LEU A 172 8.16 6.81 -24.62
CA LEU A 172 8.20 6.52 -23.20
C LEU A 172 8.00 5.02 -22.93
N PHE A 173 7.01 4.41 -23.59
CA PHE A 173 6.77 2.97 -23.51
C PHE A 173 7.96 2.17 -24.03
N LYS A 174 8.54 2.57 -25.19
CA LYS A 174 9.75 1.94 -25.73
C LYS A 174 10.95 2.10 -24.79
N LYS A 175 11.15 3.28 -24.21
CA LYS A 175 12.25 3.58 -23.27
C LYS A 175 12.17 2.71 -22.01
N GLU A 176 10.98 2.48 -21.50
CA GLU A 176 10.78 1.80 -20.21
C GLU A 176 10.53 0.29 -20.33
N THR A 177 10.04 -0.19 -21.48
CA THR A 177 9.75 -1.61 -21.71
C THR A 177 10.72 -2.30 -22.68
N GLY A 178 11.50 -1.54 -23.46
CA GLY A 178 12.41 -2.07 -24.47
C GLY A 178 11.74 -2.61 -25.74
N ILE A 179 10.40 -2.49 -25.86
CA ILE A 179 9.61 -3.05 -26.99
C ILE A 179 9.29 -1.96 -28.02
N GLU A 180 9.51 -2.24 -29.32
CA GLU A 180 9.17 -1.32 -30.43
C GLU A 180 7.68 -1.40 -30.82
N GLN A 181 7.01 -0.26 -31.03
CA GLN A 181 5.55 -0.19 -31.18
C GLN A 181 5.01 -0.75 -32.49
N ASN A 182 5.82 -0.87 -33.55
CA ASN A 182 5.34 -1.41 -34.82
C ASN A 182 5.00 -2.92 -34.75
N ARG A 183 5.12 -3.56 -33.57
CA ARG A 183 4.68 -4.94 -33.31
C ARG A 183 3.55 -5.09 -32.28
N CYS A 184 3.00 -4.00 -31.76
CA CYS A 184 1.95 -4.04 -30.74
C CYS A 184 0.57 -3.70 -31.35
N ALA A 185 -0.05 -4.66 -32.04
CA ALA A 185 -1.51 -4.75 -31.98
C ALA A 185 -1.82 -5.33 -30.61
N MET A 186 -2.22 -4.48 -29.66
CA MET A 186 -2.39 -4.84 -28.26
C MET A 186 -3.56 -5.81 -28.09
N ALA A 187 -3.24 -7.10 -27.99
CA ALA A 187 -4.09 -8.11 -27.39
C ALA A 187 -3.21 -9.00 -26.52
N CYS A 188 -3.35 -8.90 -25.20
CA CYS A 188 -2.65 -9.78 -24.27
C CYS A 188 -3.69 -10.49 -23.38
N GLN A 189 -3.93 -11.76 -23.66
CA GLN A 189 -4.38 -12.70 -22.63
C GLN A 189 -3.15 -13.45 -22.10
N GLY A 190 -2.85 -13.25 -20.82
CA GLY A 190 -2.21 -14.28 -19.99
C GLY A 190 -0.69 -14.36 -19.91
N CYS A 191 0.10 -13.52 -20.60
CA CYS A 191 1.55 -13.52 -20.47
C CYS A 191 2.09 -12.17 -20.02
N GLY A 192 2.83 -12.14 -18.91
CA GLY A 192 3.64 -10.99 -18.51
C GLY A 192 4.78 -10.75 -19.51
N ILE A 193 4.43 -10.10 -20.65
CA ILE A 193 5.15 -9.97 -21.93
C ILE A 193 4.68 -11.05 -22.93
N ALA A 194 3.71 -10.70 -23.78
CA ALA A 194 3.48 -11.37 -25.05
C ALA A 194 3.11 -10.36 -26.14
N ILE A 195 3.87 -10.43 -27.22
CA ILE A 195 3.85 -9.66 -28.45
C ILE A 195 3.01 -10.45 -29.46
N PHE A 196 2.01 -9.81 -30.10
CA PHE A 196 1.39 -10.35 -31.31
C PHE A 196 1.48 -9.32 -32.44
N CYS A 197 2.31 -9.65 -33.43
CA CYS A 197 2.24 -9.08 -34.78
C CYS A 197 1.12 -9.80 -35.53
N PHE A 198 0.15 -9.05 -36.04
CA PHE A 198 -0.52 -9.42 -37.28
C PHE A 198 -0.37 -8.26 -38.27
N LEU A 199 0.17 -8.62 -39.44
CA LEU A 199 0.16 -7.82 -40.66
C LEU A 199 -1.27 -7.45 -41.05
#